data_AF-A0A6L5G8N4-F1
#
_entry.id   AF-A0A6L5G8N4-F1
#
_cell.length_a   1.000
_cell.length_b   1.000
_cell.length_c   1.000
_cell.angle_alpha   90.00
_cell.angle_beta   90.00
_cell.angle_gamma   90.00
#
_symmetry.space_group_name_H-M   'P 1'
#
loop_
_entity.id
_entity.type
_entity.pdbx_description
1 polymer ?
#
loop_
_entity_poly.entity_id
_entity_poly.type
_entity_poly.pdbx_seq_one_letter_code
_entity_poly.pdbx_strand_id
1 'polypeptide(L)'
;MNPVFARLLRVWMMLLLALLVVQFALAGFGVGYGGGIGDGFRMHFVNGDVILFAYAAAVLLALAARTGSTVTWLTALGTFLVLLQHGMGLASVPGTSWGQWLFLVHALNGLALIFLTHRIGRLVRDRIRAHAAPRRPAEHAPRAG
;
A
#
# COMPACT_ATOMS: atom_id res chain seq x y z
N MET A 1 5.17 -11.72 -17.36
CA MET A 1 4.72 -11.62 -15.96
C MET A 1 4.74 -13.03 -15.38
N ASN A 2 5.29 -13.23 -14.18
CA ASN A 2 5.24 -14.54 -13.51
C ASN A 2 3.89 -14.70 -12.79
N PRO A 3 3.06 -15.70 -13.14
CA PRO A 3 1.70 -15.81 -12.63
C PRO A 3 1.62 -16.17 -11.13
N VAL A 4 2.61 -16.90 -10.60
CA VAL A 4 2.65 -17.28 -9.18
C VAL A 4 2.89 -16.05 -8.32
N PHE A 5 3.98 -15.32 -8.60
CA PHE A 5 4.31 -14.09 -7.88
C PHE A 5 3.25 -13.00 -8.07
N ALA A 6 2.62 -12.89 -9.25
CA ALA A 6 1.54 -11.94 -9.46
C ALA A 6 0.31 -12.24 -8.59
N ARG A 7 -0.09 -13.52 -8.47
CA ARG A 7 -1.19 -13.91 -7.58
C ARG A 7 -0.84 -13.70 -6.12
N LEU A 8 0.40 -14.04 -5.71
CA LEU A 8 0.89 -13.78 -4.37
C LEU A 8 0.85 -12.28 -4.05
N LEU A 9 1.41 -11.45 -4.94
CA LEU A 9 1.35 -9.99 -4.83
C LEU A 9 -0.09 -9.48 -4.71
N ARG A 10 -1.04 -10.02 -5.46
CA ARG A 10 -2.45 -9.64 -5.35
C ARG A 10 -3.01 -9.89 -3.95
N VAL A 11 -2.77 -11.08 -3.40
CA VAL A 11 -3.19 -11.43 -2.03
C VAL A 11 -2.49 -10.52 -1.02
N TRP A 12 -1.20 -10.27 -1.25
CA TRP A 12 -0.38 -9.38 -0.43
C TRP A 12 -0.92 -7.94 -0.41
N MET A 13 -1.35 -7.41 -1.56
CA MET A 13 -1.97 -6.07 -1.63
C MET A 13 -3.32 -6.00 -0.89
N MET A 14 -4.09 -7.10 -0.85
CA MET A 14 -5.33 -7.14 -0.06
C MET A 14 -5.03 -7.16 1.44
N LEU A 15 -4.02 -7.92 1.87
CA LEU A 15 -3.55 -7.93 3.25
C LEU A 15 -3.03 -6.54 3.67
N LEU A 16 -2.16 -5.92 2.87
CA LEU A 16 -1.68 -4.55 3.10
C LEU A 16 -2.82 -3.54 3.23
N LEU A 17 -3.83 -3.64 2.37
CA LEU A 17 -4.99 -2.76 2.43
C LEU A 17 -5.75 -2.94 3.75
N ALA A 18 -5.98 -4.18 4.17
CA ALA A 18 -6.64 -4.47 5.45
C ALA A 18 -5.81 -3.91 6.63
N LEU A 19 -4.50 -4.15 6.63
CA LEU A 19 -3.59 -3.62 7.67
C LEU A 19 -3.60 -2.10 7.72
N LEU A 20 -3.63 -1.41 6.57
CA LEU A 20 -3.70 0.05 6.52
C LEU A 20 -5.04 0.60 7.03
N VAL A 21 -6.16 -0.06 6.72
CA VAL A 21 -7.47 0.32 7.27
C VAL A 21 -7.49 0.14 8.79
N VAL A 22 -6.97 -0.99 9.28
CA VAL A 22 -6.79 -1.22 10.73
C VAL A 22 -5.85 -0.18 11.33
N GLN A 23 -4.75 0.17 10.68
CA GLN A 23 -3.80 1.20 11.13
C GLN A 23 -4.48 2.54 11.36
N PHE A 24 -5.32 2.95 10.40
CA PHE A 24 -6.05 4.20 10.46
C PHE A 24 -7.10 4.17 11.59
N ALA A 25 -7.80 3.06 11.77
CA ALA A 25 -8.74 2.87 12.88
C ALA A 25 -8.03 2.90 14.25
N LEU A 26 -6.87 2.26 14.37
CA LEU A 26 -6.04 2.28 15.58
C LEU A 26 -5.54 3.69 15.91
N ALA A 27 -5.24 4.53 14.90
CA ALA A 27 -4.89 5.93 15.11
C ALA A 27 -6.07 6.70 15.74
N GLY A 28 -7.27 6.53 15.18
CA GLY A 28 -8.50 7.14 15.71
C GLY A 28 -8.82 6.66 17.13
N PHE A 29 -8.66 5.38 17.40
CA PHE A 29 -8.79 4.81 18.75
C PHE A 29 -7.80 5.44 19.73
N GLY A 30 -6.52 5.55 19.35
CA GLY A 30 -5.48 6.16 20.18
C GLY A 30 -5.81 7.61 20.57
N VAL A 31 -6.35 8.40 19.64
CA VAL A 31 -6.83 9.76 19.93
C VAL A 31 -7.97 9.73 20.95
N GLY A 32 -8.96 8.84 20.77
CA GLY A 32 -10.14 8.75 21.63
C GLY A 32 -9.90 8.17 23.03
N TYR A 33 -8.86 7.35 23.22
CA TYR A 33 -8.61 6.62 24.47
C TYR A 33 -7.95 7.45 25.58
N GLY A 34 -7.62 8.73 25.36
CA GLY A 34 -7.09 9.60 26.42
C GLY A 34 -6.13 10.71 26.00
N GLY A 35 -6.02 11.03 24.71
CA GLY A 35 -5.36 12.24 24.21
C GLY A 35 -3.82 12.27 24.23
N GLY A 36 -3.16 11.29 24.86
CA GLY A 36 -1.70 11.19 24.93
C GLY A 36 -1.12 10.10 24.01
N ILE A 37 0.09 10.35 23.49
CA ILE A 37 0.91 9.29 22.87
C ILE A 37 1.37 8.35 24.00
N GLY A 38 0.75 7.17 24.09
CA GLY A 38 0.98 6.19 25.16
C GLY A 38 0.39 4.83 24.78
N ASP A 39 -0.08 4.07 25.77
CA ASP A 39 -0.59 2.71 25.56
C ASP A 39 -1.71 2.62 24.50
N GLY A 40 -2.53 3.66 24.37
CA GLY A 40 -3.59 3.75 23.35
C GLY A 40 -3.07 3.70 21.90
N PHE A 41 -1.81 4.05 21.65
CA PHE A 41 -1.16 3.99 20.33
C PHE A 41 -0.24 2.79 20.17
N ARG A 42 -0.02 1.96 21.20
CA ARG A 42 0.95 0.87 21.14
C ARG A 42 0.70 -0.07 19.95
N MET A 43 -0.55 -0.47 19.75
CA MET A 43 -0.92 -1.33 18.61
C MET A 43 -0.81 -0.62 17.28
N HIS A 44 -1.03 0.70 17.23
CA HIS A 44 -0.81 1.51 16.03
C HIS A 44 0.68 1.50 15.65
N PHE A 45 1.60 1.65 16.60
CA PHE A 45 3.03 1.60 16.29
C PHE A 45 3.48 0.22 15.81
N VAL A 46 3.11 -0.84 16.53
CA VAL A 46 3.46 -2.22 16.14
C VAL A 46 2.92 -2.56 14.74
N ASN A 47 1.66 -2.22 14.45
CA ASN A 47 1.09 -2.47 13.13
C ASN A 47 1.74 -1.58 12.05
N GLY A 48 2.21 -0.38 12.40
CA GLY A 48 3.01 0.49 11.52
C GLY A 48 4.31 -0.17 11.07
N ASP A 49 5.06 -0.79 11.99
CA ASP A 49 6.28 -1.54 11.69
C ASP A 49 5.99 -2.72 10.75
N VAL A 50 4.92 -3.48 11.05
CA VAL A 50 4.48 -4.60 10.20
C VAL A 50 4.17 -4.13 8.78
N ILE A 51 3.46 -3.00 8.63
CA ILE A 51 3.13 -2.42 7.33
C ILE A 51 4.40 -2.01 6.58
N LEU A 52 5.39 -1.43 7.25
CA LEU A 52 6.66 -1.05 6.63
C LEU A 52 7.37 -2.26 6.00
N PHE A 53 7.56 -3.32 6.77
CA PHE A 53 8.19 -4.54 6.26
C PHE A 53 7.34 -5.22 5.18
N ALA A 54 6.01 -5.22 5.33
CA ALA A 54 5.10 -5.77 4.33
C ALA A 54 5.15 -4.99 3.00
N TYR A 55 5.31 -3.67 3.03
CA TYR A 55 5.50 -2.85 1.83
C TYR A 55 6.85 -3.11 1.16
N ALA A 56 7.93 -3.21 1.94
CA ALA A 56 9.24 -3.58 1.41
C ALA A 56 9.19 -4.94 0.71
N ALA A 57 8.54 -5.93 1.33
CA ALA A 57 8.30 -7.24 0.72
C ALA A 57 7.45 -7.13 -0.56
N ALA A 58 6.44 -6.26 -0.59
CA ALA A 58 5.63 -6.04 -1.78
C ALA A 58 6.44 -5.50 -2.96
N VAL A 59 7.47 -4.67 -2.73
CA VAL A 59 8.39 -4.21 -3.79
C VAL A 59 9.12 -5.41 -4.41
N LEU A 60 9.66 -6.30 -3.57
CA LEU A 60 10.33 -7.52 -4.03
C LEU A 60 9.38 -8.42 -4.82
N LEU A 61 8.14 -8.58 -4.35
CA LEU A 61 7.10 -9.34 -5.04
C LEU A 61 6.73 -8.71 -6.39
N ALA A 62 6.63 -7.38 -6.48
CA ALA A 62 6.35 -6.68 -7.73
C ALA A 62 7.48 -6.84 -8.76
N LEU A 63 8.73 -6.80 -8.30
CA LEU A 63 9.91 -7.10 -9.12
C LEU A 63 9.89 -8.56 -9.61
N ALA A 64 9.69 -9.53 -8.70
CA ALA A 64 9.65 -10.96 -9.01
C ALA A 64 8.48 -11.33 -9.94
N ALA A 65 7.31 -10.72 -9.75
CA ALA A 65 6.15 -10.88 -10.61
C ALA A 65 6.38 -10.32 -12.03
N ARG A 66 7.38 -9.45 -12.20
CA ARG A 66 7.60 -8.65 -13.42
C ARG A 66 6.32 -7.90 -13.79
N THR A 67 5.83 -7.18 -12.77
CA THR A 67 4.80 -6.13 -12.79
C THR A 67 4.57 -5.42 -14.09
N GLY A 68 5.70 -4.94 -14.63
CA GLY A 68 5.86 -3.67 -15.33
C GLY A 68 6.17 -2.53 -14.35
N SER A 69 6.85 -1.50 -14.85
CA SER A 69 7.44 -0.42 -14.04
C SER A 69 6.43 0.34 -13.18
N THR A 70 5.22 0.61 -13.70
CA THR A 70 4.19 1.36 -12.96
C THR A 70 3.84 0.73 -11.62
N VAL A 71 3.62 -0.60 -11.57
CA VAL A 71 3.26 -1.29 -10.33
C VAL A 71 4.42 -1.24 -9.34
N THR A 72 5.65 -1.49 -9.81
CA THR A 72 6.86 -1.45 -8.98
C THR A 72 7.08 -0.05 -8.40
N TRP A 73 7.02 1.00 -9.21
CA TRP A 73 7.22 2.38 -8.76
C TRP A 73 6.15 2.84 -7.78
N LEU A 74 4.88 2.52 -8.01
CA LEU A 74 3.81 2.85 -7.07
C LEU A 74 3.98 2.09 -5.74
N THR A 75 4.46 0.85 -5.77
CA THR A 75 4.74 0.07 -4.55
C THR A 75 5.94 0.63 -3.78
N ALA A 76 6.99 1.06 -4.50
CA ALA A 76 8.14 1.75 -3.92
C ALA A 76 7.74 3.10 -3.31
N LEU A 77 6.90 3.88 -4.01
CA LEU A 77 6.32 5.11 -3.47
C LEU A 77 5.53 4.83 -2.19
N GLY A 78 4.69 3.79 -2.17
CA GLY A 78 3.98 3.41 -0.94
C GLY A 78 4.94 3.06 0.22
N THR A 79 6.02 2.35 -0.07
CA THR A 79 7.07 2.06 0.94
C THR A 79 7.70 3.34 1.49
N PHE A 80 8.04 4.28 0.61
CA PHE A 80 8.56 5.59 1.00
C PHE A 80 7.56 6.38 1.85
N LEU A 81 6.28 6.39 1.48
CA LEU A 81 5.24 7.10 2.24
C LEU A 81 5.02 6.48 3.63
N VAL A 82 5.19 5.16 3.80
CA VAL A 82 5.18 4.52 5.12
C VAL A 82 6.43 4.90 5.94
N LEU A 83 7.61 4.97 5.33
CA LEU A 83 8.80 5.50 6.01
C LEU A 83 8.59 6.95 6.46
N LEU A 84 7.96 7.76 5.61
CA LEU A 84 7.59 9.12 5.97
C LEU A 84 6.61 9.17 7.16
N GLN A 85 5.67 8.22 7.27
CA GLN A 85 4.81 8.11 8.46
C GLN A 85 5.64 7.92 9.74
N HIS A 86 6.65 7.05 9.71
CA HIS A 86 7.54 6.82 10.86
C HIS A 86 8.35 8.06 11.19
N GLY A 87 8.91 8.72 10.17
CA GLY A 87 9.62 9.99 10.34
C GLY A 87 8.76 11.07 10.99
N MET A 88 7.49 11.20 10.57
CA MET A 88 6.55 12.12 11.22
C MET A 88 6.24 11.72 12.66
N GLY A 89 6.14 10.43 12.96
CA GLY A 89 6.00 9.95 14.35
C GLY A 89 7.17 10.40 15.24
N LEU A 90 8.41 10.29 14.73
CA LEU A 90 9.63 10.70 15.44
C LEU A 90 9.77 12.22 15.60
N ALA A 91 9.27 12.99 14.64
CA ALA A 91 9.35 14.45 14.65
C ALA A 91 8.16 15.13 15.37
N SER A 92 7.18 14.37 15.83
CA SER A 92 5.98 14.90 16.48
C SER A 92 6.27 15.36 17.91
N VAL A 93 5.86 16.58 18.25
CA VAL A 93 5.96 17.14 19.60
C VAL A 93 4.56 17.27 20.20
N PRO A 94 4.15 16.38 21.12
CA PRO A 94 2.81 16.39 21.71
C PRO A 94 2.45 17.72 22.38
N GLY A 95 1.19 18.14 22.27
CA GLY A 95 0.69 19.37 22.89
C GLY A 95 1.06 20.67 22.17
N THR A 96 1.83 20.61 21.07
CA THR A 96 2.21 21.80 20.28
C THR A 96 1.35 21.94 19.01
N SER A 97 1.24 23.17 18.50
CA SER A 97 0.60 23.42 17.19
C SER A 97 1.31 22.69 16.06
N TRP A 98 2.66 22.62 16.10
CA TRP A 98 3.45 21.83 15.17
C TRP A 98 3.05 20.35 15.19
N GLY A 99 2.94 19.73 16.37
CA GLY A 99 2.51 18.35 16.52
C GLY A 99 1.10 18.10 15.98
N GLN A 100 0.18 19.05 16.15
CA GLN A 100 -1.18 18.96 15.59
C GLN A 100 -1.19 19.00 14.06
N TRP A 101 -0.42 19.92 13.46
CA TRP A 101 -0.28 19.98 12.00
C TRP A 101 0.38 18.72 11.44
N LEU A 102 1.44 18.24 12.09
CA LEU A 102 2.13 17.02 11.71
C LEU A 102 1.21 15.80 11.81
N PHE A 103 0.37 15.73 12.86
CA PHE A 103 -0.65 14.71 13.01
C PHE A 103 -1.67 14.74 11.86
N LEU A 104 -2.14 15.93 11.45
CA LEU A 104 -3.04 16.07 10.30
C LEU A 104 -2.38 15.57 9.00
N VAL A 105 -1.14 15.97 8.74
CA VAL A 105 -0.38 15.51 7.55
C VAL A 105 -0.18 14.00 7.59
N HIS A 106 0.12 13.44 8.76
CA HIS A 106 0.22 11.98 8.97
C HIS A 106 -1.10 11.26 8.66
N ALA A 107 -2.23 11.79 9.12
CA ALA A 107 -3.55 11.23 8.82
C ALA A 107 -3.85 11.28 7.31
N LEU A 108 -3.59 12.41 6.65
CA LEU A 108 -3.79 12.56 5.20
C LEU A 108 -2.89 11.60 4.40
N ASN A 109 -1.63 11.45 4.78
CA ASN A 109 -0.72 10.48 4.18
C ASN A 109 -1.22 9.03 4.37
N GLY A 110 -1.81 8.72 5.53
CA GLY A 110 -2.42 7.41 5.80
C GLY A 110 -3.60 7.11 4.86
N LEU A 111 -4.46 8.10 4.62
CA LEU A 111 -5.56 7.98 3.67
C LEU A 111 -5.05 7.82 2.23
N ALA A 112 -4.01 8.57 1.85
CA ALA A 112 -3.37 8.45 0.54
C ALA A 112 -2.76 7.04 0.34
N LEU A 113 -2.13 6.47 1.36
CA LEU A 113 -1.61 5.10 1.35
C LEU A 113 -2.70 4.04 1.15
N ILE A 114 -3.87 4.20 1.80
CA ILE A 114 -5.03 3.31 1.60
C ILE A 114 -5.46 3.36 0.12
N PHE A 115 -5.66 4.55 -0.42
CA PHE A 115 -6.07 4.72 -1.82
C PHE A 115 -5.02 4.16 -2.80
N LEU A 116 -3.75 4.48 -2.58
CA LEU A 116 -2.63 4.00 -3.40
C LEU A 116 -2.56 2.48 -3.39
N THR A 117 -2.66 1.84 -2.22
CA THR A 117 -2.65 0.37 -2.07
C THR A 117 -3.79 -0.26 -2.82
N HIS A 118 -5.01 0.27 -2.65
CA HIS A 118 -6.18 -0.19 -3.38
C HIS A 118 -5.97 -0.10 -4.90
N ARG A 119 -5.42 1.04 -5.38
CA ARG A 119 -5.14 1.26 -6.80
C ARG A 119 -4.11 0.27 -7.34
N ILE A 120 -3.02 0.03 -6.61
CA ILE A 120 -2.00 -0.96 -6.98
C ILE A 120 -2.63 -2.36 -7.08
N GLY A 121 -3.43 -2.77 -6.07
CA GLY A 121 -4.12 -4.06 -6.07
C GLY A 121 -5.05 -4.24 -7.27
N ARG A 122 -5.77 -3.19 -7.68
CA ARG A 122 -6.57 -3.19 -8.91
C ARG A 122 -5.71 -3.36 -10.15
N LEU A 123 -4.62 -2.62 -10.28
CA LEU A 123 -3.71 -2.72 -11.43
C LEU A 123 -3.12 -4.14 -11.55
N VAL A 124 -2.70 -4.74 -10.45
CA VAL A 124 -2.18 -6.13 -10.43
C VAL A 124 -3.27 -7.10 -10.89
N ARG A 125 -4.48 -7.00 -10.35
CA ARG A 125 -5.62 -7.84 -10.76
C ARG A 125 -5.92 -7.71 -12.25
N ASP A 126 -5.95 -6.49 -12.75
CA ASP A 126 -6.31 -6.21 -14.14
C ASP A 126 -5.20 -6.76 -15.09
N ARG A 127 -3.92 -6.68 -14.70
CA ARG A 127 -2.82 -7.33 -15.45
C ARG A 127 -2.89 -8.86 -15.44
N ILE A 128 -3.25 -9.46 -14.30
CA ILE A 128 -3.47 -10.92 -14.23
C ILE A 128 -4.57 -11.35 -15.20
N ARG A 129 -5.68 -10.61 -15.25
CA ARG A 129 -6.80 -10.89 -16.15
C ARG A 129 -6.41 -10.71 -17.62
N ALA A 130 -5.72 -9.63 -17.96
CA ALA A 130 -5.26 -9.38 -19.32
C ALA A 130 -4.30 -10.47 -19.84
N HIS A 131 -3.47 -11.02 -18.95
CA HIS A 131 -2.55 -12.10 -19.31
C HIS A 131 -3.23 -13.47 -19.46
N ALA A 132 -4.38 -13.67 -18.81
CA ALA A 132 -5.17 -14.91 -18.90
C ALA A 132 -6.18 -14.91 -20.07
N ALA A 133 -6.44 -13.75 -20.69
CA ALA A 133 -7.35 -13.66 -21.82
C ALA A 133 -6.76 -14.41 -23.05
N PRO A 134 -7.55 -15.26 -23.74
CA PRO A 134 -7.10 -15.90 -24.96
C PRO A 134 -6.70 -14.83 -25.97
N ARG A 135 -5.52 -14.96 -26.60
CA ARG A 135 -5.23 -14.16 -27.80
C ARG A 135 -6.27 -14.59 -28.84
N ARG A 136 -7.15 -13.67 -29.25
CA ARG A 136 -8.03 -13.94 -30.41
C ARG A 136 -7.12 -14.42 -31.55
N PRO A 137 -7.41 -15.57 -32.18
CA PRO A 137 -6.68 -15.99 -33.38
C PRO A 137 -6.71 -14.82 -34.37
N ALA A 138 -5.56 -14.46 -34.92
CA ALA A 138 -5.47 -13.45 -35.95
C ALA A 138 -6.49 -13.81 -37.04
N GLU A 139 -7.49 -12.95 -37.19
CA GLU A 139 -8.52 -13.05 -38.19
C GLU A 139 -7.82 -13.26 -39.53
N HIS A 140 -8.10 -14.40 -40.17
CA HIS A 140 -7.59 -14.74 -41.49
C HIS A 140 -7.92 -13.58 -42.43
N ALA A 141 -6.93 -12.74 -42.73
CA ALA A 141 -7.03 -11.81 -43.83
C ALA A 141 -7.23 -12.65 -45.11
N PRO A 142 -8.32 -12.45 -45.88
CA PRO A 142 -8.51 -13.18 -47.11
C PRO A 142 -7.35 -12.88 -48.05
N ARG A 143 -6.71 -13.92 -48.58
CA ARG A 143 -5.76 -13.79 -49.68
C ARG A 143 -6.55 -13.33 -50.90
N ALA A 144 -6.42 -12.06 -51.27
CA ALA A 144 -6.85 -11.60 -52.58
C ALA A 144 -5.94 -12.26 -53.63
N GLY A 145 -6.55 -13.07 -54.49
CA GLY A 145 -5.96 -13.57 -55.73
C GLY A 145 -6.30 -12.66 -56.91
#